data_AF-A0A6B0VSS7-F1
#
_entry.id   AF-A0A6B0VSS7-F1
#
_cell.length_a   1.000
_cell.length_b   1.000
_cell.length_c   1.000
_cell.angle_alpha   90.00
_cell.angle_beta   90.00
_cell.angle_gamma   90.00
#
_symmetry.space_group_name_H-M   'P 1'
#
loop_
_entity.id
_entity.type
_entity.pdbx_description
1 polymer ?
#
loop_
_entity_poly.entity_id
_entity_poly.type
_entity_poly.pdbx_seq_one_letter_code
_entity_poly.pdbx_strand_id
1 'polypeptide(L)'
;MVDSLVAGLGVVAVLLSAGSAVMFVRYRRRTRARRALADALEARLADAMGPGTGTHLEQAPTVRRIAVVDADSKGDGETERPAFVPVIRINLETTDAPGMKLIFEYVADALETVHPELEARKERVHRYDVEFTFGPGGLLVDGECRRVSVTPELATQLLEEEGFGAFELRRAIERADRDADGDGDTPTTLWVEC
;
A
#
# COMPACT_ATOMS: atom_id res chain seq x y z
N MET A 1 -16.28 5.99 56.97
CA MET A 1 -15.90 6.84 55.81
C MET A 1 -14.68 6.21 55.09
N VAL A 2 -14.69 4.90 54.86
CA VAL A 2 -13.60 4.15 54.20
C VAL A 2 -14.18 3.23 53.11
N ASP A 3 -15.42 2.72 53.30
CA ASP A 3 -16.10 1.84 52.34
C ASP A 3 -16.41 2.49 50.98
N SER A 4 -16.70 3.80 50.93
CA SER A 4 -16.99 4.50 49.67
C SER A 4 -15.76 4.68 48.77
N LEU A 5 -14.54 4.64 49.33
CA LEU A 5 -13.30 4.87 48.59
C LEU A 5 -12.79 3.58 47.93
N VAL A 6 -13.00 2.42 48.57
CA VAL A 6 -12.68 1.10 48.02
C VAL A 6 -13.64 0.71 46.90
N ALA A 7 -14.93 1.03 47.05
CA ALA A 7 -15.93 0.80 45.99
C ALA A 7 -15.67 1.64 44.72
N GLY A 8 -15.25 2.91 44.89
CA GLY A 8 -14.91 3.79 43.77
C GLY A 8 -13.68 3.32 42.98
N LEU A 9 -12.63 2.87 43.67
CA LEU A 9 -11.40 2.34 43.04
C LEU A 9 -11.63 1.05 42.26
N GLY A 10 -12.47 0.14 42.78
CA GLY A 10 -12.81 -1.11 42.10
C GLY A 10 -13.54 -0.89 40.77
N VAL A 11 -14.48 0.06 40.71
CA VAL A 11 -15.23 0.38 39.50
C VAL A 11 -14.33 1.03 38.44
N VAL A 12 -13.42 1.93 38.83
CA VAL A 12 -12.46 2.55 37.90
C VAL A 12 -11.48 1.52 37.34
N ALA A 13 -10.99 0.59 38.15
CA ALA A 13 -10.09 -0.47 37.69
C ALA A 13 -10.77 -1.42 36.69
N VAL A 14 -12.04 -1.79 36.92
CA VAL A 14 -12.84 -2.62 36.00
C VAL A 14 -13.13 -1.88 34.70
N LEU A 15 -13.46 -0.59 34.74
CA LEU A 15 -13.69 0.22 33.53
C LEU A 15 -12.42 0.39 32.69
N LEU A 16 -11.27 0.63 33.33
CA LEU A 16 -9.98 0.72 32.63
C LEU A 16 -9.59 -0.62 32.01
N SER A 17 -9.74 -1.74 32.73
CA SER A 17 -9.43 -3.06 32.19
C SER A 17 -10.40 -3.51 31.10
N ALA A 18 -11.69 -3.20 31.20
CA ALA A 18 -12.65 -3.41 30.12
C ALA A 18 -12.33 -2.53 28.90
N GLY A 19 -11.96 -1.26 29.11
CA GLY A 19 -11.51 -0.37 28.03
C GLY A 19 -10.27 -0.88 27.32
N SER A 20 -9.26 -1.33 28.07
CA SER A 20 -8.05 -1.96 27.51
C SER A 20 -8.36 -3.26 26.77
N ALA A 21 -9.27 -4.09 27.27
CA ALA A 21 -9.68 -5.33 26.60
C ALA A 21 -10.42 -5.03 25.29
N VAL A 22 -11.33 -4.05 25.26
CA VAL A 22 -12.04 -3.62 24.05
C VAL A 22 -11.07 -3.04 23.03
N MET A 23 -10.13 -2.18 23.45
CA MET A 23 -9.07 -1.67 22.58
C MET A 23 -8.23 -2.80 22.01
N PHE A 24 -7.80 -3.75 22.84
CA PHE A 24 -6.97 -4.88 22.42
C PHE A 24 -7.70 -5.79 21.41
N VAL A 25 -8.98 -6.10 21.66
CA VAL A 25 -9.80 -6.88 20.73
C VAL A 25 -9.99 -6.12 19.41
N ARG A 26 -10.25 -4.81 19.45
CA ARG A 26 -10.38 -3.97 18.25
C ARG A 26 -9.08 -3.92 17.46
N TYR A 27 -7.96 -3.73 18.14
CA TYR A 27 -6.63 -3.76 17.54
C TYR A 27 -6.34 -5.11 16.87
N ARG A 28 -6.60 -6.22 17.56
CA ARG A 28 -6.40 -7.57 17.02
C ARG A 28 -7.31 -7.89 15.84
N ARG A 29 -8.56 -7.41 15.84
CA ARG A 29 -9.47 -7.53 14.69
C ARG A 29 -8.97 -6.74 13.49
N ARG A 30 -8.54 -5.49 13.70
CA ARG A 30 -7.96 -4.65 12.64
C ARG A 30 -6.71 -5.28 12.01
N THR A 31 -5.79 -5.80 12.83
CA THR A 31 -4.57 -6.45 12.31
C THR A 31 -4.87 -7.74 11.54
N ARG A 32 -5.83 -8.55 12.00
CA ARG A 32 -6.29 -9.73 11.25
C ARG A 32 -6.94 -9.37 9.91
N ALA A 33 -7.81 -8.37 9.89
CA ALA A 33 -8.45 -7.91 8.66
C ALA A 33 -7.41 -7.43 7.64
N ARG A 34 -6.39 -6.70 8.09
CA ARG A 34 -5.28 -6.25 7.23
C ARG A 34 -4.46 -7.41 6.66
N ARG A 35 -4.16 -8.43 7.47
CA ARG A 35 -3.47 -9.64 6.97
C ARG A 35 -4.32 -10.35 5.93
N ALA A 36 -5.60 -10.58 6.22
CA ALA A 36 -6.50 -11.21 5.26
C ALA A 36 -6.67 -10.40 3.96
N LEU A 37 -6.56 -9.07 4.03
CA LEU A 37 -6.51 -8.23 2.84
C LEU A 37 -5.20 -8.42 2.08
N ALA A 38 -4.05 -8.34 2.76
CA ALA A 38 -2.73 -8.58 2.15
C ALA A 38 -2.66 -9.97 1.50
N ASP A 39 -3.07 -11.02 2.20
CA ASP A 39 -3.08 -12.40 1.69
C ASP A 39 -3.96 -12.54 0.43
N ALA A 40 -5.10 -11.84 0.39
CA ALA A 40 -5.98 -11.85 -0.78
C ALA A 40 -5.37 -11.11 -1.98
N LEU A 41 -4.72 -9.97 -1.74
CA LEU A 41 -4.01 -9.22 -2.78
C LEU A 41 -2.80 -10.02 -3.31
N GLU A 42 -2.03 -10.66 -2.43
CA GLU A 42 -0.93 -11.54 -2.81
C GLU A 42 -1.39 -12.74 -3.64
N ALA A 43 -2.52 -13.37 -3.26
CA ALA A 43 -3.09 -14.46 -4.05
C ALA A 43 -3.47 -14.00 -5.47
N ARG A 44 -4.00 -12.78 -5.62
CA ARG A 44 -4.32 -12.21 -6.93
C ARG A 44 -3.07 -11.86 -7.74
N LEU A 45 -2.08 -11.27 -7.10
CA LEU A 45 -0.77 -10.99 -7.72
C LEU A 45 -0.09 -12.28 -8.18
N ALA A 46 -0.17 -13.36 -7.40
CA ALA A 46 0.36 -14.66 -7.79
C ALA A 46 -0.37 -15.30 -8.98
N ASP A 47 -1.69 -15.11 -9.07
CA ASP A 47 -2.52 -15.60 -10.18
C ASP A 47 -2.25 -14.82 -11.48
N ALA A 48 -2.19 -13.49 -11.40
CA ALA A 48 -2.00 -12.61 -12.55
C ALA A 48 -0.53 -12.52 -13.00
N MET A 49 0.41 -12.45 -12.05
CA MET A 49 1.84 -12.17 -12.26
C MET A 49 2.74 -13.28 -11.70
N GLY A 50 2.28 -14.53 -11.80
CA GLY A 50 3.02 -15.70 -11.34
C GLY A 50 4.39 -15.89 -12.03
N PRO A 51 5.22 -16.82 -11.53
CA PRO A 51 6.53 -17.13 -12.12
C PRO A 51 6.41 -17.46 -13.61
N GLY A 52 7.24 -16.82 -14.43
CA GLY A 52 7.25 -17.01 -15.88
C GLY A 52 6.24 -16.17 -16.68
N THR A 53 5.40 -15.36 -16.04
CA THR A 53 4.54 -14.38 -16.74
C THR A 53 5.36 -13.21 -17.30
N GLY A 54 6.49 -12.87 -16.67
CA GLY A 54 7.43 -11.85 -17.13
C GLY A 54 8.86 -12.38 -17.21
N THR A 55 9.65 -11.84 -18.13
CA THR A 55 11.03 -12.28 -18.40
C THR A 55 12.01 -12.08 -17.25
N HIS A 56 11.64 -11.28 -16.24
CA HIS A 56 12.50 -10.92 -15.10
C HIS A 56 11.82 -11.20 -13.74
N LEU A 57 10.70 -11.94 -13.74
CA LEU A 57 9.96 -12.34 -12.54
C LEU A 57 10.15 -13.84 -12.28
N GLU A 58 11.07 -14.17 -11.39
CA GLU A 58 11.21 -15.54 -10.85
C GLU A 58 10.20 -15.82 -9.73
N GLN A 59 9.70 -14.77 -9.08
CA GLN A 59 8.71 -14.84 -8.02
C GLN A 59 7.57 -13.86 -8.29
N ALA A 60 6.37 -14.24 -7.86
CA ALA A 60 5.23 -13.34 -7.90
C ALA A 60 5.47 -12.11 -7.01
N PRO A 61 4.92 -10.94 -7.38
CA PRO A 61 4.88 -9.78 -6.51
C PRO A 61 4.23 -10.08 -5.14
N THR A 62 4.70 -9.40 -4.11
CA THR A 62 4.20 -9.57 -2.73
C THR A 62 3.66 -8.26 -2.17
N VAL A 63 2.78 -8.32 -1.17
CA VAL A 63 2.30 -7.15 -0.45
C VAL A 63 3.15 -6.99 0.81
N ARG A 64 4.22 -6.20 0.70
CA ARG A 64 5.16 -5.94 1.81
C ARG A 64 4.43 -5.44 3.05
N ARG A 65 3.50 -4.49 2.87
CA ARG A 65 2.64 -3.94 3.92
C ARG A 65 1.47 -3.17 3.33
N ILE A 66 0.46 -2.95 4.16
CA ILE A 66 -0.60 -1.97 3.90
C ILE A 66 -0.48 -0.90 4.98
N ALA A 67 0.11 0.24 4.63
CA ALA A 67 0.23 1.38 5.54
C ALA A 67 -1.12 2.10 5.67
N VAL A 68 -1.29 2.85 6.76
CA VAL A 68 -2.49 3.63 7.03
C VAL A 68 -2.10 5.08 7.21
N VAL A 69 -2.75 5.95 6.45
CA VAL A 69 -2.67 7.40 6.56
C VAL A 69 -3.99 7.84 7.19
N ASP A 70 -3.90 8.53 8.32
CA ASP A 70 -5.05 9.17 8.94
C ASP A 70 -5.48 10.31 8.01
N ALA A 71 -6.80 10.46 7.76
CA ALA A 71 -7.23 11.64 7.00
C ALA A 71 -6.98 12.89 7.86
N ASP A 72 -6.66 14.00 7.22
CA ASP A 72 -6.65 15.28 7.92
C ASP A 72 -8.07 15.59 8.40
N SER A 73 -8.21 15.76 9.70
CA SER A 73 -9.45 16.09 10.40
C SER A 73 -9.95 17.49 10.01
N LYS A 74 -10.55 17.63 8.83
CA LYS A 74 -11.27 18.83 8.42
C LYS A 74 -12.63 18.48 7.83
N GLY A 75 -13.57 18.06 8.69
CA GLY A 75 -14.99 17.99 8.30
C GLY A 75 -15.84 17.10 9.20
N ASP A 76 -16.75 17.74 9.95
CA ASP A 76 -17.94 17.24 10.64
C ASP A 76 -18.18 15.72 10.72
N GLY A 77 -17.85 15.14 11.87
CA GLY A 77 -18.67 14.13 12.55
C GLY A 77 -18.89 12.75 11.90
N GLU A 78 -18.50 12.54 10.64
CA GLU A 78 -18.48 11.21 10.04
C GLU A 78 -17.30 10.42 10.59
N THR A 79 -17.54 9.14 10.88
CA THR A 79 -16.50 8.25 11.38
C THR A 79 -15.39 8.16 10.32
N GLU A 80 -14.31 8.88 10.56
CA GLU A 80 -13.14 8.95 9.68
C GLU A 80 -12.65 7.55 9.35
N ARG A 81 -12.83 7.16 8.08
CA ARG A 81 -12.30 5.89 7.59
C ARG A 81 -10.83 6.11 7.26
N PRO A 82 -9.91 5.24 7.71
CA PRO A 82 -8.50 5.34 7.36
C PRO A 82 -8.30 5.28 5.85
N ALA A 83 -7.29 5.99 5.32
CA ALA A 83 -6.81 5.74 3.97
C ALA A 83 -5.66 4.73 4.00
N PHE A 84 -5.59 3.87 3.01
CA PHE A 84 -4.56 2.84 2.90
C PHE A 84 -3.52 3.22 1.86
N VAL A 85 -2.28 2.77 2.09
CA VAL A 85 -1.21 2.78 1.10
C VAL A 85 -0.72 1.34 0.97
N PRO A 86 -1.26 0.56 0.03
CA PRO A 86 -0.72 -0.74 -0.33
C PRO A 86 0.71 -0.55 -0.86
N VAL A 87 1.65 -1.30 -0.27
CA VAL A 87 3.05 -1.34 -0.70
C VAL A 87 3.31 -2.71 -1.32
N ILE A 88 3.34 -2.74 -2.64
CA ILE A 88 3.58 -3.93 -3.45
C ILE A 88 5.08 -4.00 -3.73
N ARG A 89 5.69 -5.17 -3.59
CA ARG A 89 7.10 -5.39 -3.88
C ARG A 89 7.27 -6.36 -5.02
N ILE A 90 8.09 -5.94 -5.99
CA ILE A 90 8.48 -6.70 -7.16
C ILE A 90 9.99 -6.90 -7.10
N ASN A 91 10.41 -8.15 -6.95
CA ASN A 91 11.82 -8.52 -6.95
C ASN A 91 12.22 -8.87 -8.38
N LEU A 92 13.13 -8.10 -8.96
CA LEU A 92 13.66 -8.33 -10.30
C LEU A 92 15.04 -8.96 -10.18
N GLU A 93 15.22 -10.15 -10.76
CA GLU A 93 16.52 -10.83 -10.80
C GLU A 93 17.42 -10.26 -11.92
N THR A 94 17.65 -8.96 -11.87
CA THR A 94 18.54 -8.23 -12.76
C THR A 94 19.67 -7.58 -11.96
N THR A 95 20.88 -7.60 -12.51
CA THR A 95 22.04 -6.95 -11.90
C THR A 95 21.99 -5.43 -12.06
N ASP A 96 21.42 -4.96 -13.15
CA ASP A 96 21.37 -3.53 -13.48
C ASP A 96 19.94 -2.99 -13.37
N ALA A 97 19.83 -1.66 -13.25
CA ALA A 97 18.55 -0.98 -13.23
C ALA A 97 17.73 -1.31 -14.50
N PRO A 98 16.50 -1.82 -14.34
CA PRO A 98 15.63 -2.14 -15.47
C PRO A 98 15.19 -0.87 -16.21
N GLY A 99 14.91 -1.02 -17.50
CA GLY A 99 14.39 0.10 -18.30
C GLY A 99 12.98 0.53 -17.86
N MET A 100 12.71 1.84 -17.89
CA MET A 100 11.42 2.42 -17.46
C MET A 100 10.20 1.83 -18.16
N LYS A 101 10.35 1.36 -19.41
CA LYS A 101 9.26 0.68 -20.12
C LYS A 101 8.81 -0.57 -19.35
N LEU A 102 9.75 -1.44 -18.99
CA LEU A 102 9.48 -2.69 -18.27
C LEU A 102 8.90 -2.41 -16.89
N ILE A 103 9.46 -1.42 -16.19
CA ILE A 103 8.95 -0.99 -14.88
C ILE A 103 7.48 -0.63 -14.95
N PHE A 104 7.09 0.17 -15.93
CA PHE A 104 5.71 0.62 -16.05
C PHE A 104 4.74 -0.44 -16.55
N GLU A 105 5.22 -1.43 -17.30
CA GLU A 105 4.44 -2.65 -17.59
C GLU A 105 4.11 -3.37 -16.27
N TYR A 106 5.10 -3.61 -15.40
CA TYR A 106 4.85 -4.22 -14.09
C TYR A 106 4.01 -3.36 -13.14
N VAL A 107 4.17 -2.03 -13.15
CA VAL A 107 3.31 -1.14 -12.37
C VAL A 107 1.87 -1.26 -12.84
N ALA A 108 1.62 -1.23 -14.15
CA ALA A 108 0.28 -1.35 -14.70
C ALA A 108 -0.36 -2.69 -14.31
N ASP A 109 0.34 -3.80 -14.56
CA ASP A 109 -0.14 -5.15 -14.22
C ASP A 109 -0.49 -5.28 -12.73
N ALA A 110 0.37 -4.73 -11.85
CA ALA A 110 0.13 -4.75 -10.41
C ALA A 110 -1.10 -3.91 -10.01
N LEU A 111 -1.29 -2.75 -10.62
CA LEU A 111 -2.45 -1.88 -10.36
C LEU A 111 -3.74 -2.48 -10.90
N GLU A 112 -3.74 -3.01 -12.13
CA GLU A 112 -4.88 -3.71 -12.74
C GLU A 112 -5.31 -4.91 -11.87
N THR A 113 -4.36 -5.55 -11.19
CA THR A 113 -4.63 -6.67 -10.29
C THR A 113 -5.18 -6.22 -8.93
N VAL A 114 -4.58 -5.20 -8.32
CA VAL A 114 -4.84 -4.82 -6.91
C VAL A 114 -5.97 -3.80 -6.77
N HIS A 115 -6.10 -2.84 -7.70
CA HIS A 115 -7.07 -1.77 -7.63
C HIS A 115 -8.53 -2.29 -7.56
N PRO A 116 -8.98 -3.23 -8.43
CA PRO A 116 -10.34 -3.76 -8.37
C PRO A 116 -10.69 -4.43 -7.04
N GLU A 117 -9.75 -5.12 -6.41
CA GLU A 117 -9.97 -5.82 -5.15
C GLU A 117 -10.20 -4.85 -3.98
N LEU A 118 -9.49 -3.72 -3.98
CA LEU A 118 -9.65 -2.68 -2.97
C LEU A 118 -10.95 -1.91 -3.17
N GLU A 119 -11.30 -1.58 -4.41
CA GLU A 119 -12.57 -0.94 -4.78
C GLU A 119 -13.77 -1.83 -4.44
N ALA A 120 -13.72 -3.13 -4.77
CA ALA A 120 -14.78 -4.08 -4.44
C ALA A 120 -15.05 -4.18 -2.94
N ARG A 121 -14.01 -3.99 -2.11
CA ARG A 121 -14.10 -3.97 -0.65
C ARG A 121 -14.40 -2.58 -0.09
N LYS A 122 -14.49 -1.56 -0.92
CA LYS A 122 -14.73 -0.15 -0.57
C LYS A 122 -13.66 0.39 0.38
N GLU A 123 -12.42 -0.03 0.19
CA GLU A 123 -11.28 0.44 0.97
C GLU A 123 -10.79 1.76 0.39
N ARG A 124 -10.63 2.79 1.22
CA ARG A 124 -10.14 4.10 0.77
C ARG A 124 -8.64 4.01 0.55
N VAL A 125 -8.16 4.17 -0.68
CA VAL A 125 -6.72 4.19 -0.99
C VAL A 125 -6.25 5.63 -1.12
N HIS A 126 -5.11 5.96 -0.49
CA HIS A 126 -4.47 7.26 -0.63
C HIS A 126 -3.53 7.29 -1.84
N ARG A 127 -2.71 6.26 -1.98
CA ARG A 127 -1.84 5.98 -3.13
C ARG A 127 -1.40 4.52 -3.11
N TYR A 128 -0.87 4.05 -4.21
CA TYR A 128 -0.21 2.76 -4.37
C TYR A 128 1.29 2.98 -4.42
N ASP A 129 2.04 2.25 -3.60
CA ASP A 129 3.50 2.24 -3.68
C ASP A 129 3.93 0.90 -4.30
N VAL A 130 4.61 0.96 -5.45
CA VAL A 130 5.22 -0.22 -6.09
C VAL A 130 6.73 -0.12 -5.93
N GLU A 131 7.29 -0.96 -5.06
CA GLU A 131 8.71 -1.10 -4.80
C GLU A 131 9.32 -2.14 -5.75
N PHE A 132 10.45 -1.78 -6.35
CA PHE A 132 11.26 -2.65 -7.19
C PHE A 132 12.60 -2.87 -6.50
N THR A 133 12.97 -4.12 -6.28
CA THR A 133 14.31 -4.47 -5.81
C THR A 133 15.09 -5.15 -6.92
N PHE A 134 16.32 -4.72 -7.15
CA PHE A 134 17.22 -5.25 -8.17
C PHE A 134 18.68 -5.09 -7.73
N GLY A 135 19.62 -5.59 -8.51
CA GLY A 135 21.05 -5.52 -8.21
C GLY A 135 21.58 -6.78 -7.51
N PRO A 136 22.90 -6.82 -7.27
CA PRO A 136 23.55 -7.97 -6.67
C PRO A 136 23.07 -8.16 -5.22
N GLY A 137 22.10 -9.04 -5.01
CA GLY A 137 21.65 -9.45 -3.69
C GLY A 137 22.63 -10.45 -3.08
N GLY A 138 23.49 -10.01 -2.16
CA GLY A 138 24.46 -10.88 -1.50
C GLY A 138 24.76 -10.47 -0.06
N LEU A 139 25.43 -11.35 0.69
CA LEU A 139 25.84 -11.11 2.09
C LEU A 139 26.69 -9.84 2.33
N LEU A 140 27.19 -9.20 1.26
CA LEU A 140 28.16 -8.10 1.31
C LEU A 140 27.76 -6.86 0.50
N VAL A 141 26.69 -6.93 -0.29
CA VAL A 141 26.20 -5.83 -1.14
C VAL A 141 24.69 -5.79 -1.03
N ASP A 142 24.16 -4.64 -0.64
CA ASP A 142 22.71 -4.41 -0.62
C ASP A 142 22.24 -4.18 -2.06
N GLY A 143 21.14 -4.85 -2.43
CA GLY A 143 20.44 -4.56 -3.67
C GLY A 143 19.85 -3.14 -3.63
N GLU A 144 19.61 -2.57 -4.81
CA GLU A 144 18.91 -1.31 -4.95
C GLU A 144 17.41 -1.49 -4.72
N CYS A 145 16.77 -0.48 -4.13
CA CYS A 145 15.33 -0.39 -4.02
C CYS A 145 14.86 0.95 -4.58
N ARG A 146 13.95 0.89 -5.55
CA ARG A 146 13.30 2.06 -6.13
C ARG A 146 11.79 1.92 -6.02
N ARG A 147 11.08 3.04 -5.98
CA ARG A 147 9.63 3.08 -5.80
C ARG A 147 8.97 4.00 -6.82
N VAL A 148 7.80 3.57 -7.28
CA VAL A 148 6.84 4.41 -8.00
C VAL A 148 5.59 4.54 -7.14
N SER A 149 5.14 5.77 -6.88
CA SER A 149 3.88 6.02 -6.20
C SER A 149 2.82 6.49 -7.19
N VAL A 150 1.62 5.91 -7.11
CA VAL A 150 0.51 6.16 -8.05
C VAL A 150 -0.76 6.50 -7.27
N THR A 151 -1.47 7.54 -7.67
CA THR A 151 -2.75 7.89 -7.05
C THR A 151 -3.88 6.95 -7.50
N PRO A 152 -4.96 6.80 -6.71
CA PRO A 152 -6.11 6.01 -7.13
C PRO A 152 -6.78 6.52 -8.41
N GLU A 153 -6.76 7.83 -8.69
CA GLU A 153 -7.35 8.36 -9.91
C GLU A 153 -6.62 7.87 -11.16
N LEU A 154 -5.28 7.81 -11.13
CA LEU A 154 -4.50 7.25 -12.24
C LEU A 154 -4.68 5.74 -12.37
N ALA A 155 -4.87 5.03 -11.25
CA ALA A 155 -5.21 3.61 -11.29
C ALA A 155 -6.61 3.40 -11.91
N THR A 156 -7.61 4.21 -11.56
CA THR A 156 -8.94 4.14 -12.18
C THR A 156 -8.87 4.42 -13.70
N GLN A 157 -8.14 5.45 -14.11
CA GLN A 157 -7.94 5.76 -15.54
C GLN A 157 -7.35 4.58 -16.32
N LEU A 158 -6.33 3.90 -15.75
CA LEU A 158 -5.74 2.69 -16.34
C LEU A 158 -6.77 1.58 -16.61
N LEU A 159 -7.78 1.44 -15.77
CA LEU A 159 -8.80 0.39 -15.92
C LEU A 159 -9.99 0.80 -16.80
N GLU A 160 -10.34 2.09 -16.82
CA GLU A 160 -11.56 2.57 -17.47
C GLU A 160 -11.34 3.15 -18.87
N GLU A 161 -10.17 3.76 -19.14
CA GLU A 161 -9.92 4.47 -20.39
C GLU A 161 -9.27 3.56 -21.45
N GLU A 162 -9.99 3.31 -22.53
CA GLU A 162 -9.45 2.58 -23.67
C GLU A 162 -8.25 3.31 -24.29
N GLY A 163 -7.09 2.65 -24.28
CA GLY A 163 -5.82 3.22 -24.77
C GLY A 163 -4.94 3.85 -23.68
N PHE A 164 -5.44 3.99 -22.45
CA PHE A 164 -4.61 4.38 -21.31
C PHE A 164 -3.87 3.15 -20.77
N GLY A 165 -2.74 2.81 -21.38
CA GLY A 165 -1.88 1.70 -20.92
C GLY A 165 -0.67 2.16 -20.09
N ALA A 166 0.24 1.23 -19.79
CA ALA A 166 1.50 1.48 -19.05
C ALA A 166 2.29 2.71 -19.52
N PHE A 167 2.33 2.96 -20.83
CA PHE A 167 3.02 4.12 -21.40
C PHE A 167 2.35 5.46 -21.08
N GLU A 168 1.02 5.52 -21.14
CA GLU A 168 0.28 6.75 -20.79
C GLU A 168 0.28 6.96 -19.27
N LEU A 169 0.20 5.89 -18.49
CA LEU A 169 0.42 5.93 -17.04
C LEU A 169 1.77 6.56 -16.70
N ARG A 170 2.85 6.12 -17.36
CA ARG A 170 4.18 6.71 -17.18
C ARG A 170 4.20 8.21 -17.42
N ARG A 171 3.62 8.65 -18.55
CA ARG A 171 3.57 10.08 -18.89
C ARG A 171 2.75 10.88 -17.88
N ALA A 172 1.65 10.30 -17.38
CA ALA A 172 0.82 10.92 -16.36
C ALA A 172 1.59 11.11 -15.05
N ILE A 173 2.31 10.08 -14.59
CA ILE A 173 3.17 10.14 -13.41
C ILE A 173 4.31 11.14 -13.60
N GLU A 174 5.04 11.09 -14.72
CA GLU A 174 6.12 12.03 -15.03
C GLU A 174 5.67 13.51 -15.02
N ARG A 175 4.42 13.76 -15.41
CA ARG A 175 3.83 15.09 -15.36
C ARG A 175 3.48 15.49 -13.93
N ALA A 176 2.77 14.63 -13.21
CA ALA A 176 2.37 14.87 -11.82
C ALA A 176 3.57 15.06 -10.89
N ASP A 177 4.64 14.28 -11.08
CA ASP A 177 5.89 14.36 -10.33
C ASP A 177 6.65 15.67 -10.62
N ARG A 178 6.60 16.19 -11.85
CA ARG A 178 7.22 17.49 -12.19
C ARG A 178 6.42 18.67 -11.63
N ASP A 179 5.11 18.55 -11.61
CA ASP A 179 4.20 19.59 -11.14
C ASP A 179 4.09 19.60 -9.59
N ALA A 180 4.76 18.67 -8.92
CA ALA A 180 4.94 18.62 -7.48
C ALA A 180 5.75 19.84 -6.98
N ASP A 181 5.08 20.83 -6.41
CA ASP A 181 5.71 22.02 -5.83
C ASP A 181 6.49 21.69 -4.54
N GLY A 182 7.69 21.08 -4.65
CA GLY A 182 8.80 21.14 -3.68
C GLY A 182 8.56 20.82 -2.18
N ASP A 183 7.35 20.49 -1.74
CA ASP A 183 6.98 20.28 -0.33
C ASP A 183 7.22 18.85 0.16
N GLY A 184 7.61 17.95 -0.75
CA GLY A 184 8.13 16.63 -0.44
C GLY A 184 7.09 15.56 -0.10
N ASP A 185 5.78 15.86 -0.14
CA ASP A 185 4.74 14.84 0.10
C ASP A 185 3.69 14.85 -1.02
N THR A 186 4.16 14.64 -2.26
CA THR A 186 3.25 14.39 -3.36
C THR A 186 2.80 12.94 -3.41
N PRO A 187 1.50 12.68 -3.61
CA PRO A 187 0.96 11.31 -3.62
C PRO A 187 1.39 10.51 -4.85
N THR A 188 1.96 11.16 -5.86
CA THR A 188 2.53 10.57 -7.06
C THR A 188 4.01 10.90 -7.13
N THR A 189 4.86 9.87 -7.24
CA THR A 189 6.32 10.03 -7.34
C THR A 189 6.91 9.08 -8.35
N LEU A 190 7.91 9.53 -9.10
CA LEU A 190 8.60 8.74 -10.11
C LEU A 190 9.97 8.25 -9.64
N TRP A 191 10.12 6.92 -9.56
CA TRP A 191 11.42 6.23 -9.46
C TRP A 191 12.34 6.76 -8.35
N VAL A 192 11.78 6.96 -7.16
CA VAL A 192 12.50 7.45 -5.98
C VAL A 192 13.12 6.32 -5.17
N GLU A 193 14.02 6.63 -4.25
CA GLU A 193 14.53 5.63 -3.30
C GLU A 193 13.43 5.15 -2.35
N CYS A 194 13.51 3.87 -1.98
CA CYS A 194 12.82 3.33 -0.82
C CYS A 194 13.58 3.75 0.47
#